data_AF-A0A524GNY4-F1
#
_entry.id   AF-A0A524GNY4-F1
#
_cell.length_a   1.000
_cell.length_b   1.000
_cell.length_c   1.000
_cell.angle_alpha   90.00
_cell.angle_beta   90.00
_cell.angle_gamma   90.00
#
_symmetry.space_group_name_H-M   'P 1'
#
loop_
_entity.id
_entity.type
_entity.pdbx_description
1 polymer ?
#
loop_
_entity_poly.entity_id
_entity_poly.type
_entity_poly.pdbx_seq_one_letter_code
_entity_poly.pdbx_strand_id
1 'polypeptide(L)'
;AESVIEAFRSLKENILVQEFIKEAGGADLRCFVIGDKVVAAMKRQGGEGEFRSNLHRGGNATIARLTPQERLTAVRAAKIMGLNVAGVDLLRSNHGPVVMEVNSSPGLEGIEKSTEKNVAGMIIDFIEKQAKPGKTQTRGQG
;
A
#
# COMPACT_ATOMS: atom_id res chain seq x y z
N ALA A 1 -2.97 -24.30 16.26
CA ALA A 1 -2.21 -23.04 16.14
C ALA A 1 -0.91 -23.10 16.96
N GLU A 2 -0.94 -23.60 18.20
CA GLU A 2 0.26 -23.75 19.06
C GLU A 2 1.42 -24.50 18.39
N SER A 3 1.16 -25.63 17.74
CA SER A 3 2.19 -26.46 17.09
C SER A 3 2.96 -25.76 15.97
N VAL A 4 2.31 -24.83 15.24
CA VAL A 4 2.97 -24.04 14.19
C VAL A 4 3.85 -22.97 14.82
N ILE A 5 3.36 -22.29 15.87
CA ILE A 5 4.10 -21.26 16.59
C ILE A 5 5.34 -21.87 17.27
N GLU A 6 5.24 -23.06 17.84
CA GLU A 6 6.38 -23.79 18.40
C GLU A 6 7.42 -24.17 17.33
N ALA A 7 6.99 -24.60 16.15
CA ALA A 7 7.90 -24.88 15.04
C ALA A 7 8.69 -23.63 14.63
N PHE A 8 8.04 -22.47 14.52
CA PHE A 8 8.72 -21.20 14.19
C PHE A 8 9.63 -20.68 15.32
N ARG A 9 9.37 -21.00 16.59
CA ARG A 9 10.29 -20.66 17.70
C ARG A 9 11.67 -21.30 17.52
N SER A 10 11.75 -22.50 16.95
CA SER A 10 13.04 -23.17 16.70
C SER A 10 13.90 -22.46 15.64
N LEU A 11 13.28 -21.68 14.75
CA LEU A 11 13.95 -20.94 13.68
C LEU A 11 14.55 -19.61 14.13
N LYS A 12 14.30 -19.17 15.38
CA LYS A 12 14.74 -17.86 15.91
C LYS A 12 14.33 -16.65 15.05
N GLU A 13 13.20 -16.77 14.34
CA GLU A 13 12.68 -15.71 13.48
C GLU A 13 11.70 -14.80 14.23
N ASN A 14 11.61 -13.54 13.81
CA ASN A 14 10.60 -12.61 14.31
C ASN A 14 9.25 -12.92 13.67
N ILE A 15 8.20 -13.01 14.49
CA ILE A 15 6.84 -13.34 14.04
C ILE A 15 5.94 -12.14 14.30
N LEU A 16 5.23 -11.69 13.26
CA LEU A 16 4.16 -10.71 13.37
C LEU A 16 2.80 -11.42 13.34
N VAL A 17 2.09 -11.39 14.46
CA VAL A 17 0.70 -11.90 14.55
C VAL A 17 -0.25 -10.71 14.47
N GLN A 18 -1.24 -10.79 13.58
CA GLN A 18 -2.22 -9.73 13.35
C GLN A 18 -3.64 -10.28 13.29
N GLU A 19 -4.62 -9.42 13.51
CA GLU A 19 -6.03 -9.72 13.32
C GLU A 19 -6.33 -10.07 11.85
N PHE A 20 -7.20 -11.06 11.64
CA PHE A 20 -7.69 -11.41 10.31
C PHE A 20 -8.94 -10.61 9.93
N ILE A 21 -8.79 -9.65 9.04
CA ILE A 21 -9.88 -8.80 8.51
C ILE A 21 -10.69 -9.57 7.46
N LYS A 22 -11.52 -10.50 7.92
CA LYS A 22 -12.31 -11.40 7.05
C LYS A 22 -13.27 -10.67 6.11
N GLU A 23 -13.82 -9.54 6.56
CA GLU A 23 -14.76 -8.72 5.80
C GLU A 23 -14.14 -8.04 4.58
N ALA A 24 -12.80 -7.95 4.52
CA ALA A 24 -12.12 -7.49 3.32
C ALA A 24 -12.25 -8.49 2.16
N GLY A 25 -12.63 -9.75 2.44
CA GLY A 25 -12.94 -10.75 1.43
C GLY A 25 -11.77 -11.08 0.51
N GLY A 26 -10.54 -11.11 1.04
CA GLY A 26 -9.33 -11.34 0.26
C GLY A 26 -8.98 -10.20 -0.70
N ALA A 27 -9.49 -9.00 -0.44
CA ALA A 27 -9.20 -7.81 -1.23
C ALA A 27 -8.50 -6.72 -0.42
N ASP A 28 -7.68 -5.93 -1.10
CA ASP A 28 -7.06 -4.75 -0.54
C ASP A 28 -7.11 -3.57 -1.53
N LEU A 29 -6.88 -2.38 -1.00
CA LEU A 29 -6.76 -1.14 -1.77
C LEU A 29 -5.29 -0.70 -1.80
N ARG A 30 -4.70 -0.71 -2.98
CA ARG A 30 -3.39 -0.08 -3.23
C ARG A 30 -3.60 1.39 -3.53
N CYS A 31 -3.17 2.26 -2.63
CA CYS A 31 -3.19 3.72 -2.81
C CYS A 31 -1.79 4.21 -3.19
N PHE A 32 -1.64 4.83 -4.35
CA PHE A 32 -0.38 5.45 -4.76
C PHE A 32 -0.34 6.91 -4.31
N VAL A 33 0.54 7.21 -3.35
CA VAL A 33 0.70 8.54 -2.76
C VAL A 33 1.90 9.23 -3.37
N ILE A 34 1.72 10.49 -3.78
CA ILE A 34 2.80 11.42 -4.17
C ILE A 34 2.57 12.73 -3.43
N GLY A 35 3.55 13.14 -2.62
CA GLY A 35 3.44 14.26 -1.68
C GLY A 35 2.26 14.05 -0.73
N ASP A 36 1.32 15.01 -0.75
CA ASP A 36 0.14 15.00 0.13
C ASP A 36 -1.13 14.48 -0.57
N LYS A 37 -0.99 13.73 -1.68
CA LYS A 37 -2.15 13.29 -2.49
C LYS A 37 -2.05 11.82 -2.88
N VAL A 38 -3.18 11.11 -2.81
CA VAL A 38 -3.35 9.84 -3.53
C VAL A 38 -3.65 10.15 -5.00
N VAL A 39 -2.69 9.84 -5.88
CA VAL A 39 -2.78 10.15 -7.32
C VAL A 39 -3.47 9.04 -8.12
N ALA A 40 -3.33 7.79 -7.68
CA ALA A 40 -3.94 6.61 -8.28
C ALA A 40 -4.32 5.61 -7.19
N ALA A 41 -5.36 4.81 -7.45
CA ALA A 41 -5.76 3.74 -6.54
C ALA A 41 -6.37 2.58 -7.31
N MET A 42 -6.04 1.36 -6.91
CA MET A 42 -6.63 0.14 -7.44
C MET A 42 -7.07 -0.78 -6.31
N LYS A 43 -8.14 -1.54 -6.54
CA LYS A 43 -8.53 -2.67 -5.71
C LYS A 43 -7.85 -3.90 -6.29
N ARG A 44 -7.13 -4.65 -5.47
CA ARG A 44 -6.63 -5.98 -5.84
C ARG A 44 -7.51 -7.03 -5.16
N GLN A 45 -7.86 -8.08 -5.90
CA GLN A 45 -8.68 -9.19 -5.41
C GLN A 45 -7.87 -10.48 -5.53
N GLY A 46 -7.79 -11.24 -4.44
CA GLY A 46 -7.21 -12.58 -4.45
C GLY A 46 -8.02 -13.55 -5.33
N GLY A 47 -7.35 -14.60 -5.79
CA GLY A 47 -8.02 -15.70 -6.50
C GLY A 47 -9.01 -16.44 -5.59
N GLU A 48 -9.80 -17.33 -6.19
CA GLU A 48 -10.78 -18.13 -5.44
C GLU A 48 -10.07 -18.98 -4.37
N GLY A 49 -10.54 -18.89 -3.12
CA GLY A 49 -9.92 -19.57 -1.97
C GLY A 49 -8.62 -18.93 -1.45
N GLU A 50 -8.14 -17.83 -2.04
CA GLU A 50 -6.89 -17.17 -1.66
C GLU A 50 -7.18 -15.85 -0.92
N PHE A 51 -6.65 -15.71 0.29
CA PHE A 51 -6.82 -14.49 1.09
C PHE A 51 -5.82 -13.38 0.69
N ARG A 52 -4.73 -13.74 0.01
CA ARG A 52 -3.72 -12.79 -0.49
C ARG A 52 -4.14 -12.23 -1.84
N SER A 53 -4.21 -10.91 -1.92
CA SER A 53 -4.64 -10.17 -3.11
C SER A 53 -3.52 -9.82 -4.09
N ASN A 54 -2.31 -10.35 -3.92
CA ASN A 54 -1.18 -10.01 -4.79
C ASN A 54 -1.43 -10.45 -6.24
N LEU A 55 -1.25 -9.52 -7.18
CA LEU A 55 -1.50 -9.75 -8.62
C LEU A 55 -0.66 -10.88 -9.22
N HIS A 56 0.56 -11.09 -8.72
CA HIS A 56 1.45 -12.16 -9.19
C HIS A 56 0.93 -13.58 -8.90
N ARG A 57 -0.15 -13.73 -8.12
CA ARG A 57 -0.75 -15.04 -7.77
C ARG A 57 -2.11 -15.28 -8.43
N GLY A 58 -2.37 -14.63 -9.57
CA GLY A 58 -3.63 -14.80 -10.32
C GLY A 58 -4.77 -13.92 -9.83
N GLY A 59 -4.48 -12.95 -8.95
CA GLY A 59 -5.44 -11.92 -8.56
C GLY A 59 -5.71 -10.91 -9.67
N ASN A 60 -6.87 -10.24 -9.63
CA ASN A 60 -7.22 -9.18 -10.57
C ASN A 60 -7.04 -7.78 -9.94
N ALA A 61 -6.81 -6.78 -10.79
CA ALA A 61 -6.77 -5.37 -10.40
C ALA A 61 -7.88 -4.61 -11.10
N THR A 62 -8.58 -3.76 -10.34
CA THR A 62 -9.62 -2.87 -10.89
C THR A 62 -9.43 -1.47 -10.31
N ILE A 63 -9.91 -0.45 -11.02
CA ILE A 63 -9.88 0.92 -10.52
C ILE A 63 -10.64 1.03 -9.18
N ALA A 64 -10.04 1.67 -8.19
CA ALA A 64 -10.68 1.89 -6.89
C ALA A 64 -11.14 3.35 -6.73
N ARG A 65 -12.41 3.51 -6.35
CA ARG A 65 -12.91 4.77 -5.79
C ARG A 65 -12.72 4.76 -4.28
N LEU A 66 -11.84 5.65 -3.80
CA LEU A 66 -11.56 5.80 -2.38
C LEU A 66 -12.56 6.72 -1.69
N THR A 67 -12.96 6.35 -0.48
CA THR A 67 -13.66 7.26 0.43
C THR A 67 -12.72 8.39 0.90
N PRO A 68 -13.26 9.51 1.41
CA PRO A 68 -12.42 10.55 2.01
C PRO A 68 -11.53 10.02 3.15
N GLN A 69 -12.06 9.11 3.97
CA GLN A 69 -11.33 8.50 5.08
C GLN A 69 -10.19 7.60 4.60
N GLU A 70 -10.41 6.78 3.57
CA GLU A 70 -9.35 5.95 2.96
C GLU A 70 -8.22 6.80 2.39
N ARG A 71 -8.57 7.84 1.63
CA ARG A 71 -7.59 8.77 1.04
C ARG A 71 -6.76 9.47 2.12
N LEU A 72 -7.42 9.98 3.15
CA LEU A 72 -6.76 10.67 4.26
C LEU A 72 -5.88 9.70 5.08
N THR A 73 -6.31 8.46 5.24
CA THR A 73 -5.53 7.42 5.94
C THR A 73 -4.26 7.08 5.17
N ALA A 74 -4.34 6.90 3.85
CA ALA A 74 -3.17 6.63 3.02
C ALA A 74 -2.14 7.77 3.05
N VAL A 75 -2.59 9.02 2.88
CA VAL A 75 -1.67 10.18 2.93
C VAL A 75 -1.03 10.33 4.32
N ARG A 76 -1.80 10.13 5.39
CA ARG A 76 -1.24 10.18 6.76
C ARG A 76 -0.20 9.10 6.99
N ALA A 77 -0.44 7.86 6.54
CA ALA A 77 0.52 6.77 6.66
C ALA A 77 1.85 7.11 5.97
N ALA A 78 1.80 7.54 4.69
CA ALA A 78 3.01 7.94 3.95
C ALA A 78 3.77 9.09 4.64
N LYS A 79 3.04 10.09 5.15
CA LYS A 79 3.62 11.23 5.86
C LYS A 79 4.29 10.83 7.17
N ILE A 80 3.67 9.96 7.97
CA ILE A 80 4.24 9.45 9.23
C ILE A 80 5.53 8.68 8.95
N MET A 81 5.57 7.89 7.87
CA MET A 81 6.77 7.19 7.42
C MET A 81 7.82 8.12 6.78
N GLY A 82 7.52 9.41 6.59
CA GLY A 82 8.43 10.37 5.98
C GLY A 82 8.68 10.14 4.49
N LEU A 83 7.73 9.51 3.79
CA LEU A 83 7.86 9.16 2.37
C LEU A 83 7.13 10.18 1.49
N ASN A 84 7.82 10.67 0.46
CA ASN A 84 7.22 11.54 -0.55
C ASN A 84 6.48 10.75 -1.64
N VAL A 85 6.90 9.51 -1.89
CA VAL A 85 6.27 8.59 -2.83
C VAL A 85 6.10 7.27 -2.10
N ALA A 86 4.88 6.73 -2.08
CA ALA A 86 4.59 5.48 -1.39
C ALA A 86 3.41 4.74 -2.01
N GLY A 87 3.47 3.41 -1.99
CA GLY A 87 2.30 2.56 -2.12
C GLY A 87 1.78 2.23 -0.73
N VAL A 88 0.54 2.61 -0.43
CA VAL A 88 -0.10 2.31 0.87
C VAL A 88 -1.21 1.31 0.64
N ASP A 89 -1.11 0.16 1.30
CA ASP A 89 -2.08 -0.92 1.19
C ASP A 89 -3.07 -0.83 2.36
N LEU A 90 -4.36 -0.72 2.04
CA LEU A 90 -5.44 -0.63 3.02
C LEU A 90 -6.35 -1.85 2.92
N LEU A 91 -6.85 -2.30 4.07
CA LEU A 91 -7.99 -3.22 4.15
C LEU A 91 -9.22 -2.46 4.62
N ARG A 92 -10.38 -2.77 4.03
CA ARG A 92 -11.68 -2.29 4.50
C ARG A 92 -12.16 -3.20 5.61
N SER A 93 -12.10 -2.71 6.85
CA SER A 93 -12.66 -3.40 8.02
C SER A 93 -14.01 -2.81 8.42
N ASN A 94 -14.74 -3.50 9.29
CA ASN A 94 -16.01 -3.02 9.84
C ASN A 94 -15.84 -1.79 10.75
N HIS A 95 -14.62 -1.47 11.18
CA HIS A 95 -14.30 -0.30 12.00
C HIS A 95 -13.45 0.74 11.23
N GLY A 96 -13.49 0.72 9.89
CA GLY A 96 -12.84 1.69 9.01
C GLY A 96 -11.62 1.13 8.25
N PRO A 97 -10.91 1.98 7.48
CA PRO A 97 -9.72 1.53 6.76
C PRO A 97 -8.56 1.29 7.74
N VAL A 98 -7.92 0.13 7.63
CA VAL A 98 -6.69 -0.20 8.36
C VAL A 98 -5.51 -0.27 7.40
N VAL A 99 -4.34 0.22 7.84
CA VAL A 99 -3.10 0.19 7.06
C VAL A 99 -2.43 -1.17 7.23
N MET A 100 -2.16 -1.85 6.13
CA MET A 100 -1.50 -3.16 6.11
C MET A 100 0.00 -3.03 5.79
N GLU A 101 0.34 -2.24 4.77
CA GLU A 101 1.72 -2.03 4.33
C GLU A 101 1.90 -0.58 3.85
N VAL A 102 3.09 -0.02 4.08
CA VAL A 102 3.57 1.20 3.42
C VAL A 102 4.88 0.88 2.71
N ASN A 103 4.88 0.99 1.39
CA ASN A 103 5.99 0.61 0.52
C ASN A 103 6.65 1.86 -0.09
N SER A 104 7.96 2.03 0.12
CA SER A 104 8.73 3.18 -0.38
C SER A 104 9.13 3.08 -1.86
N SER A 105 9.04 1.89 -2.46
CA SER A 105 9.36 1.65 -3.87
C SER A 105 8.25 0.85 -4.56
N PRO A 106 7.03 1.41 -4.65
CA PRO A 106 5.89 0.70 -5.22
C PRO A 106 6.04 0.48 -6.74
N GLY A 107 5.73 -0.72 -7.21
CA GLY A 107 5.65 -1.01 -8.65
C GLY A 107 4.55 -0.20 -9.36
N LEU A 108 4.82 0.20 -10.61
CA LEU A 108 3.95 1.09 -11.41
C LEU A 108 3.04 0.33 -12.38
N GLU A 109 3.53 -0.76 -12.99
CA GLU A 109 2.86 -1.43 -14.10
C GLU A 109 1.39 -1.78 -13.81
N GLY A 110 1.12 -2.44 -12.67
CA GLY A 110 -0.24 -2.85 -12.32
C GLY A 110 -1.19 -1.67 -12.08
N ILE A 111 -0.71 -0.60 -11.44
CA ILE A 111 -1.55 0.55 -11.11
C ILE A 111 -1.77 1.48 -12.30
N GLU A 112 -0.77 1.64 -13.16
CA GLU A 112 -0.91 2.41 -14.40
C GLU A 112 -1.86 1.71 -15.37
N LYS A 113 -1.71 0.39 -15.57
CA LYS A 113 -2.66 -0.38 -16.40
C LYS A 113 -4.09 -0.32 -15.88
N SER A 114 -4.28 -0.35 -14.56
CA SER A 114 -5.62 -0.37 -13.96
C SER A 114 -6.30 1.00 -13.89
N THR A 115 -5.51 2.09 -13.91
CA THR A 115 -6.03 3.46 -13.74
C THR A 115 -5.86 4.33 -14.97
N GLU A 116 -5.11 3.86 -15.98
CA GLU A 116 -4.76 4.58 -17.21
C GLU A 116 -4.06 5.93 -16.94
N LYS A 117 -3.40 6.05 -15.78
CA LYS A 117 -2.66 7.24 -15.37
C LYS A 117 -1.17 7.06 -15.62
N ASN A 118 -0.53 8.11 -16.12
CA ASN A 118 0.93 8.23 -16.16
C ASN A 118 1.46 8.61 -14.76
N VAL A 119 1.57 7.62 -13.87
CA VAL A 119 2.05 7.79 -12.50
C VAL A 119 3.55 8.13 -12.52
N ALA A 120 4.33 7.52 -13.41
CA ALA A 120 5.74 7.86 -13.59
C ALA A 120 5.93 9.37 -13.87
N GLY A 121 5.16 9.93 -14.81
CA GLY A 121 5.18 11.37 -15.11
C GLY A 121 4.80 12.22 -13.91
N MET A 122 3.78 11.82 -13.13
CA MET A 122 3.41 12.55 -11.90
C MET A 122 4.52 12.54 -10.83
N ILE A 123 5.35 11.50 -10.78
CA ILE A 123 6.54 11.47 -9.90
C ILE A 123 7.56 12.50 -10.39
N ILE A 124 7.84 12.55 -11.70
CA ILE A 124 8.75 13.53 -12.29
C ILE A 124 8.25 14.96 -12.03
N ASP A 125 6.98 15.25 -12.32
CA ASP A 125 6.35 16.56 -12.05
C ASP A 125 6.49 16.97 -10.57
N PHE A 126 6.39 16.01 -9.64
CA PHE A 126 6.56 16.27 -8.23
C PHE A 126 8.01 16.62 -7.90
N ILE A 127 8.97 15.86 -8.44
CA ILE A 127 10.40 16.11 -8.26
C ILE A 127 10.76 17.48 -8.82
N GLU A 128 10.35 17.83 -10.04
CA GLU A 128 10.64 19.14 -10.64
C GLU A 128 10.14 20.32 -9.79
N LYS A 129 9.00 20.16 -9.13
CA LYS A 129 8.42 21.21 -8.27
C LYS A 129 9.06 21.32 -6.89
N GLN A 130 9.60 20.22 -6.36
CA GLN A 130 10.08 20.14 -4.99
C GLN A 130 11.60 20.09 -4.86
N ALA A 131 12.29 19.63 -5.90
CA ALA A 131 13.74 19.53 -5.92
C ALA A 131 14.35 20.92 -5.79
N LYS A 132 15.22 21.05 -4.79
CA LYS A 132 16.08 22.23 -4.63
C LYS A 132 17.52 21.75 -4.55
N PRO A 133 18.47 22.43 -5.21
CA PRO A 133 19.89 22.12 -5.07
C PRO A 133 20.27 21.99 -3.59
N GLY A 134 20.94 20.89 -3.22
CA GLY A 134 21.38 20.62 -1.85
C GLY A 134 20.30 20.14 -0.86
N LYS A 135 19.05 19.95 -1.28
CA LYS A 135 17.96 19.40 -0.43
C LYS A 135 17.57 17.98 -0.83
N THR A 136 18.46 17.02 -0.62
CA THR A 136 18.27 15.59 -0.93
C THR A 136 17.84 14.75 0.27
N GLN A 137 17.67 15.37 1.45
CA GLN A 137 17.32 14.66 2.67
C GLN A 137 15.91 14.05 2.60
N THR A 138 15.77 12.83 3.11
CA THR A 138 14.48 12.19 3.36
C THR A 138 13.74 12.92 4.48
N ARG A 139 12.40 12.92 4.45
CA ARG A 139 11.61 13.54 5.53
C ARG A 139 11.59 12.69 6.81
N GLY A 140 11.80 11.39 6.69
CA GLY A 140 11.90 10.46 7.81
C GLY A 140 13.29 10.46 8.45
N GLN A 141 13.37 10.06 9.73
CA GLN A 141 14.63 10.01 10.49
C GLN A 141 15.41 8.70 10.33
N GLY A 142 14.80 7.67 9.71
CA GLY A 142 15.40 6.33 9.63
C GLY A 142 15.27 5.61 10.96
#